data_AF-A0A8T8DXI1-F1
#
_entry.id   AF-A0A8T8DXI1-F1
#
_cell.length_a   1.000
_cell.length_b   1.000
_cell.length_c   1.000
_cell.angle_alpha   90.00
_cell.angle_beta   90.00
_cell.angle_gamma   90.00
#
_symmetry.space_group_name_H-M   'P 1'
#
loop_
_entity.id
_entity.type
_entity.pdbx_description
1 polymer ?
#
loop_
_entity_poly.entity_id
_entity_poly.type
_entity_poly.pdbx_seq_one_letter_code
_entity_poly.pdbx_strand_id
1 'polypeptide(L)'
;MQLEQPTQVEQSTQESGWSGTVPSAVDARILGLVVVVGGLAASVNIPYGGVPTALAAFAVLVGGGVGAHVLGERRLRRITDGLVERWVDAGAHIEDVTRSSDGMRTEWTVHTPDGEIRIGGLALVPISRFSVEWQGVGDTMDASEAEENLDALAKGLYAEFFDIGTATQRA
;
A
#
# COMPACT_ATOMS: atom_id res chain seq x y z
N MET A 1 -15.62 42.60 -38.11
CA MET A 1 -15.91 41.16 -38.21
C MET A 1 -14.79 40.39 -37.53
N GLN A 2 -15.18 39.41 -36.70
CA GLN A 2 -14.45 38.28 -36.11
C GLN A 2 -13.50 37.58 -37.10
N LEU A 3 -12.51 36.73 -36.79
CA LEU A 3 -11.93 36.03 -35.63
C LEU A 3 -10.81 35.21 -36.29
N GLU A 4 -9.55 35.15 -35.82
CA GLU A 4 -8.68 33.94 -35.92
C GLU A 4 -7.58 34.02 -34.83
N GLN A 5 -7.83 33.37 -33.69
CA GLN A 5 -6.82 33.07 -32.66
C GLN A 5 -6.05 31.81 -33.10
N PRO A 6 -4.73 31.73 -32.91
CA PRO A 6 -4.00 30.49 -33.17
C PRO A 6 -4.49 29.41 -32.20
N THR A 7 -5.09 28.37 -32.76
CA THR A 7 -5.52 27.15 -32.06
C THR A 7 -4.30 26.48 -31.44
N GLN A 8 -4.22 26.56 -30.11
CA GLN A 8 -3.40 25.69 -29.29
C GLN A 8 -3.88 24.26 -29.54
N VAL A 9 -3.03 23.44 -30.16
CA VAL A 9 -3.23 22.00 -30.26
C VAL A 9 -3.04 21.45 -28.85
N GLU A 10 -4.10 21.47 -28.05
CA GLU A 10 -4.21 20.60 -26.88
C GLU A 10 -4.14 19.17 -27.40
N GLN A 11 -3.00 18.51 -27.16
CA GLN A 11 -2.94 17.07 -27.12
C GLN A 11 -3.99 16.62 -26.11
N SER A 12 -5.12 16.16 -26.64
CA SER A 12 -6.08 15.36 -25.92
C SER A 12 -5.40 14.08 -25.47
N THR A 13 -4.67 14.15 -24.35
CA THR A 13 -4.45 12.99 -23.49
C THR A 13 -5.82 12.64 -22.95
N GLN A 14 -6.52 11.81 -23.72
CA GLN A 14 -7.77 11.20 -23.30
C GLN A 14 -7.41 10.25 -22.17
N GLU A 15 -7.26 10.79 -20.96
CA GLU A 15 -7.41 10.01 -19.74
C GLU A 15 -8.76 9.32 -19.87
N SER A 16 -8.76 8.00 -19.95
CA SER A 16 -9.98 7.21 -19.83
C SER A 16 -10.50 7.45 -18.42
N GLY A 17 -11.29 8.52 -18.27
CA GLY A 17 -11.86 8.96 -17.02
C GLY A 17 -12.86 7.94 -16.52
N TRP A 18 -12.35 6.93 -15.82
CA TRP A 18 -13.12 6.16 -14.87
C TRP A 18 -13.63 7.15 -13.81
N SER A 19 -14.91 7.54 -13.88
CA SER A 19 -15.59 8.36 -12.86
C SER A 19 -16.18 7.49 -11.75
N GLY A 20 -15.34 6.63 -11.18
CA GLY A 20 -15.66 5.91 -9.95
C GLY A 20 -14.68 6.32 -8.88
N THR A 21 -15.17 6.70 -7.71
CA THR A 21 -14.36 6.83 -6.50
C THR A 21 -13.74 5.46 -6.21
N VAL A 22 -12.42 5.32 -6.37
CA VAL A 22 -11.70 4.17 -5.81
C VAL A 22 -11.92 4.27 -4.30
N PRO A 23 -12.64 3.32 -3.67
CA PRO A 23 -12.95 3.43 -2.25
C PRO A 23 -11.64 3.49 -1.48
N SER A 24 -11.38 4.61 -0.81
CA SER A 24 -10.17 4.72 -0.01
C SER A 24 -10.23 3.67 1.11
N ALA A 25 -9.08 3.16 1.51
CA ALA A 25 -8.98 2.20 2.61
C ALA A 25 -9.68 2.68 3.90
N VAL A 26 -9.74 4.01 4.08
CA VAL A 26 -10.40 4.68 5.19
C VAL A 26 -11.92 4.51 5.09
N ASP A 27 -12.48 4.61 3.90
CA ASP A 27 -13.93 4.58 3.65
C ASP A 27 -14.55 3.20 3.95
N ALA A 28 -13.88 2.12 3.51
CA ALA A 28 -14.32 0.75 3.80
C ALA A 28 -14.29 0.42 5.30
N ARG A 29 -13.32 0.97 6.05
CA ARG A 29 -13.20 0.78 7.51
C ARG A 29 -14.26 1.55 8.28
N ILE A 30 -14.59 2.77 7.84
CA ILE A 30 -15.69 3.55 8.42
C ILE A 30 -17.01 2.81 8.22
N LEU A 31 -17.26 2.29 7.02
CA LEU A 31 -18.45 1.48 6.74
C LEU A 31 -18.50 0.21 7.61
N GLY A 32 -17.38 -0.50 7.76
CA GLY A 32 -17.27 -1.65 8.66
C GLY A 32 -17.56 -1.30 10.12
N LEU A 33 -16.98 -0.20 10.63
CA LEU A 33 -17.23 0.30 11.98
C LEU A 33 -18.71 0.65 12.17
N VAL A 34 -19.33 1.34 11.20
CA VAL A 34 -20.75 1.71 11.24
C VAL A 34 -21.65 0.48 11.29
N VAL A 35 -21.35 -0.55 10.48
CA VAL A 35 -22.08 -1.83 10.50
C VAL A 35 -21.92 -2.54 11.84
N VAL A 36 -20.70 -2.59 12.39
CA VAL A 36 -20.40 -3.22 13.68
C VAL A 36 -21.12 -2.51 14.82
N VAL A 37 -21.01 -1.18 14.89
CA VAL A 37 -21.66 -0.36 15.94
C VAL A 37 -23.18 -0.44 15.80
N GLY A 38 -23.72 -0.40 14.59
CA GLY A 38 -25.15 -0.58 14.32
C GLY A 38 -25.65 -1.96 14.75
N GLY A 39 -24.91 -3.03 14.44
CA GLY A 39 -25.23 -4.40 14.85
C GLY A 39 -25.13 -4.60 16.36
N LEU A 40 -24.11 -4.02 16.99
CA LEU A 40 -23.96 -3.98 18.45
C LEU A 40 -25.16 -3.29 19.09
N ALA A 41 -25.49 -2.07 18.66
CA ALA A 41 -26.63 -1.31 19.16
C ALA A 41 -27.95 -2.10 19.00
N ALA A 42 -28.15 -2.77 17.87
CA ALA A 42 -29.30 -3.65 17.66
C ALA A 42 -29.31 -4.88 18.59
N SER A 43 -28.14 -5.45 18.90
CA SER A 43 -27.99 -6.63 19.78
C SER A 43 -28.26 -6.32 21.27
N VAL A 44 -27.95 -5.10 21.74
CA VAL A 44 -28.17 -4.70 23.14
C VAL A 44 -29.67 -4.53 23.46
N ASN A 45 -30.51 -4.31 22.44
CA ASN A 45 -31.95 -4.17 22.60
C ASN A 45 -32.70 -5.50 22.85
N ILE A 46 -31.99 -6.64 22.93
CA ILE A 46 -32.58 -7.97 23.18
C ILE A 46 -32.46 -8.32 24.68
N PRO A 47 -33.56 -8.52 25.41
CA PRO A 47 -33.50 -8.87 26.83
C PRO A 47 -32.78 -10.21 27.04
N TYR A 48 -31.83 -10.24 27.98
CA TYR A 48 -31.08 -11.41 28.45
C TYR A 48 -30.11 -12.08 27.46
N GLY A 49 -29.43 -11.32 26.60
CA GLY A 49 -28.36 -11.90 25.74
C GLY A 49 -27.45 -10.91 25.01
N GLY A 50 -27.76 -9.61 25.00
CA GLY A 50 -27.04 -8.61 24.21
C GLY A 50 -25.57 -8.45 24.61
N VAL A 51 -25.27 -8.28 25.90
CA VAL A 51 -23.89 -8.05 26.39
C VAL A 51 -22.92 -9.21 26.07
N PRO A 52 -23.22 -10.48 26.36
CA PRO A 52 -22.31 -11.57 26.02
C PRO A 52 -22.14 -11.74 24.49
N THR A 53 -23.20 -11.54 23.71
CA THR A 53 -23.14 -11.59 22.23
C THR A 53 -22.29 -10.46 21.67
N ALA A 54 -22.45 -9.24 22.20
CA ALA A 54 -21.66 -8.06 21.90
C ALA A 54 -20.16 -8.29 22.16
N LEU A 55 -19.83 -8.86 23.31
CA LEU A 55 -18.44 -9.20 23.67
C LEU A 55 -17.85 -10.26 22.74
N ALA A 56 -18.62 -11.30 22.39
CA ALA A 56 -18.17 -12.32 21.45
C ALA A 56 -17.91 -11.74 20.06
N ALA A 57 -18.82 -10.91 19.54
CA ALA A 57 -18.64 -10.24 18.26
C ALA A 57 -17.43 -9.31 18.27
N PHE A 58 -17.25 -8.52 19.34
CA PHE A 58 -16.09 -7.66 19.52
C PHE A 58 -14.79 -8.48 19.52
N ALA A 59 -14.74 -9.59 20.26
CA ALA A 59 -13.57 -10.47 20.31
C ALA A 59 -13.25 -11.07 18.93
N VAL A 60 -14.26 -11.49 18.16
CA VAL A 60 -14.07 -12.00 16.78
C VAL A 60 -13.52 -10.91 15.86
N LEU A 61 -14.06 -9.69 15.94
CA LEU A 61 -13.62 -8.58 15.09
C LEU A 61 -12.21 -8.13 15.43
N VAL A 62 -11.90 -7.97 16.72
CA VAL A 62 -10.55 -7.61 17.18
C VAL A 62 -9.56 -8.73 16.84
N GLY A 63 -9.90 -9.98 17.13
CA GLY A 63 -9.04 -11.13 16.82
C GLY A 63 -8.80 -11.30 15.32
N GLY A 64 -9.84 -11.16 14.51
CA GLY A 64 -9.74 -11.18 13.05
C GLY A 64 -8.91 -10.03 12.50
N GLY A 65 -9.10 -8.82 13.03
CA GLY A 65 -8.31 -7.64 12.66
C GLY A 65 -6.82 -7.79 12.97
N VAL A 66 -6.49 -8.24 14.18
CA VAL A 66 -5.10 -8.53 14.60
C VAL A 66 -4.50 -9.63 13.74
N GLY A 67 -5.24 -10.72 13.50
CA GLY A 67 -4.77 -11.82 12.64
C GLY A 67 -4.46 -11.38 11.22
N ALA A 68 -5.37 -10.63 10.59
CA ALA A 68 -5.17 -10.09 9.25
C ALA A 68 -3.97 -9.14 9.18
N HIS A 69 -3.76 -8.32 10.22
CA HIS A 69 -2.61 -7.42 10.31
C HIS A 69 -1.28 -8.18 10.34
N VAL A 70 -1.17 -9.21 11.18
CA VAL A 70 0.05 -10.03 11.29
C VAL A 70 0.33 -10.79 9.99
N LEU A 71 -0.69 -11.32 9.31
CA LEU A 71 -0.52 -11.99 8.02
C LEU A 71 -0.04 -11.00 6.95
N GLY A 72 -0.62 -9.80 6.94
CA GLY A 72 -0.20 -8.71 6.08
C GLY A 72 1.28 -8.39 6.28
N GLU A 73 1.68 -8.10 7.51
CA GLU A 73 3.07 -7.77 7.85
C GLU A 73 4.06 -8.85 7.38
N ARG A 74 3.75 -10.13 7.62
CA ARG A 74 4.58 -11.25 7.16
C ARG A 74 4.69 -11.32 5.65
N ARG A 75 3.63 -10.95 4.93
CA ARG A 75 3.64 -10.89 3.47
C ARG A 75 4.53 -9.76 2.97
N LEU A 76 4.35 -8.54 3.51
CA LEU A 76 5.17 -7.40 3.13
C LEU A 76 6.64 -7.65 3.40
N ARG A 77 6.96 -8.22 4.56
CA ARG A 77 8.32 -8.59 4.90
C ARG A 77 8.93 -9.57 3.87
N ARG A 78 8.18 -10.61 3.47
CA ARG A 78 8.67 -11.54 2.44
C ARG A 78 8.92 -10.87 1.10
N ILE A 79 8.03 -9.94 0.69
CA ILE A 79 8.21 -9.19 -0.55
C ILE A 79 9.46 -8.31 -0.44
N THR A 80 9.58 -7.52 0.64
CA THR A 80 10.73 -6.67 0.90
C THR A 80 12.04 -7.46 0.92
N ASP A 81 12.10 -8.55 1.69
CA ASP A 81 13.29 -9.40 1.79
C ASP A 81 13.67 -9.95 0.40
N GLY A 82 12.69 -10.40 -0.39
CA GLY A 82 12.93 -10.90 -1.74
C GLY A 82 13.40 -9.83 -2.73
N LEU A 83 12.91 -8.59 -2.63
CA LEU A 83 13.37 -7.48 -3.44
C LEU A 83 14.82 -7.11 -3.10
N VAL A 84 15.11 -6.96 -1.81
CA VAL A 84 16.44 -6.64 -1.28
C VAL A 84 17.46 -7.69 -1.72
N GLU A 85 17.14 -8.98 -1.57
CA GLU A 85 18.01 -10.09 -2.01
C GLU A 85 18.38 -9.96 -3.49
N ARG A 86 17.40 -9.75 -4.37
CA ARG A 86 17.62 -9.62 -5.82
C ARG A 86 18.37 -8.36 -6.20
N TRP A 87 18.14 -7.26 -5.49
CA TRP A 87 18.89 -6.02 -5.73
C TRP A 87 20.36 -6.19 -5.34
N VAL A 88 20.64 -6.83 -4.20
CA VAL A 88 22.02 -7.15 -3.80
C VAL A 88 22.69 -8.07 -4.81
N ASP A 89 21.99 -9.12 -5.27
CA ASP A 89 22.51 -10.03 -6.31
C ASP A 89 22.79 -9.32 -7.64
N ALA A 90 21.99 -8.30 -7.98
CA ALA A 90 22.19 -7.45 -9.15
C ALA A 90 23.31 -6.40 -8.98
N GLY A 91 23.81 -6.19 -7.75
CA GLY A 91 24.93 -5.30 -7.44
C GLY A 91 24.56 -4.03 -6.67
N ALA A 92 23.34 -3.90 -6.15
CA ALA A 92 22.95 -2.76 -5.31
C ALA A 92 23.72 -2.75 -3.98
N HIS A 93 24.10 -1.56 -3.53
CA HIS A 93 24.65 -1.38 -2.20
C HIS A 93 23.54 -0.97 -1.22
N ILE A 94 23.23 -1.85 -0.28
CA ILE A 94 22.22 -1.62 0.76
C ILE A 94 22.95 -1.53 2.10
N GLU A 95 22.77 -0.42 2.79
CA GLU A 95 23.43 -0.13 4.07
C GLU A 95 22.68 -0.79 5.23
N ASP A 96 21.35 -0.64 5.23
CA ASP A 96 20.48 -1.18 6.27
C ASP A 96 19.03 -1.28 5.76
N VAL A 97 18.21 -2.08 6.44
CA VAL A 97 16.76 -2.15 6.21
C VAL A 97 16.05 -2.00 7.55
N THR A 98 15.47 -0.82 7.76
CA THR A 98 14.75 -0.50 9.00
C THR A 98 13.25 -0.67 8.83
N ARG A 99 12.57 -1.12 9.88
CA ARG A 99 11.12 -1.17 9.92
C ARG A 99 10.57 0.02 10.69
N SER A 100 9.55 0.66 10.14
CA SER A 100 8.68 1.57 10.88
C SER A 100 7.25 1.04 10.94
N SER A 101 6.60 1.28 12.06
CA SER A 101 5.17 1.05 12.22
C SER A 101 4.56 2.29 12.85
N ASP A 102 3.90 3.11 12.04
CA ASP A 102 3.11 4.23 12.53
C ASP A 102 1.62 3.90 12.39
N GLY A 103 0.98 3.71 13.56
CA GLY A 103 -0.42 3.32 13.67
C GLY A 103 -0.78 2.07 12.85
N MET A 104 -1.38 2.30 11.68
CA MET A 104 -1.96 1.26 10.80
C MET A 104 -1.13 0.97 9.54
N ARG A 105 0.01 1.66 9.36
CA ARG A 105 0.92 1.47 8.22
C ARG A 105 2.17 0.74 8.71
N THR A 106 2.46 -0.40 8.10
CA THR A 106 3.79 -1.02 8.21
C THR A 106 4.58 -0.60 6.99
N GLU A 107 5.78 -0.12 7.23
CA GLU A 107 6.71 0.31 6.20
C GLU A 107 8.11 -0.20 6.50
N TRP A 108 8.81 -0.56 5.45
CA TRP A 108 10.21 -0.93 5.46
C TRP A 108 10.98 0.11 4.68
N THR A 109 12.00 0.69 5.29
CA THR A 109 12.89 1.65 4.66
C THR A 109 14.20 0.95 4.36
N VAL A 110 14.54 0.85 3.08
CA VAL A 110 15.82 0.35 2.59
C VAL A 110 16.74 1.56 2.44
N HIS A 111 17.84 1.55 3.20
CA HIS A 111 18.84 2.60 3.19
C HIS A 111 19.91 2.28 2.15
N THR A 112 20.13 3.22 1.24
CA THR A 112 21.16 3.12 0.20
C THR A 112 22.01 4.39 0.23
N PRO A 113 23.24 4.37 -0.30
CA PRO A 113 24.10 5.56 -0.35
C PRO A 113 23.47 6.75 -1.08
N ASP A 114 22.55 6.48 -2.01
CA ASP A 114 21.93 7.49 -2.88
C ASP A 114 20.59 8.00 -2.32
N GLY A 115 20.06 7.36 -1.27
CA GLY A 115 18.83 7.76 -0.59
C GLY A 115 18.03 6.60 0.02
N GLU A 116 16.85 6.94 0.54
CA GLU A 116 15.92 5.97 1.13
C GLU A 116 14.90 5.47 0.11
N ILE A 117 14.65 4.17 0.09
CA ILE A 117 13.53 3.54 -0.62
C ILE A 117 12.52 3.06 0.43
N ARG A 118 11.28 3.54 0.36
CA ARG A 118 10.21 3.16 1.30
C ARG A 118 9.29 2.13 0.66
N ILE A 119 9.11 1.01 1.35
CA ILE A 119 8.29 -0.12 0.90
C ILE A 119 7.17 -0.30 1.92
N GLY A 120 5.96 0.09 1.53
CA GLY A 120 4.78 0.12 2.38
C GLY A 120 3.74 -0.93 1.98
N GLY A 121 2.92 -1.32 2.95
CA GLY A 121 1.70 -2.05 2.71
C GLY A 121 0.49 -1.26 3.16
N LEU A 122 -0.51 -1.09 2.29
CA LEU A 122 -1.81 -0.55 2.71
C LEU A 122 -2.65 -1.71 3.29
N ALA A 123 -2.91 -1.64 4.59
CA ALA A 123 -3.58 -2.71 5.33
C ALA A 123 -5.10 -2.74 5.08
N LEU A 124 -5.57 -3.25 3.96
CA LEU A 124 -7.00 -3.56 3.75
C LEU A 124 -7.20 -5.07 3.78
N VAL A 125 -7.49 -5.65 4.96
CA VAL A 125 -7.48 -7.13 5.15
C VAL A 125 -6.04 -7.63 4.75
N PRO A 126 -5.61 -8.91 4.64
CA PRO A 126 -4.17 -9.16 4.47
C PRO A 126 -3.68 -8.38 3.24
N ILE A 127 -2.60 -7.61 3.42
CA ILE A 127 -2.17 -6.48 2.55
C ILE A 127 -2.62 -6.70 1.11
N SER A 128 -3.60 -5.90 0.69
CA SER A 128 -4.11 -5.97 -0.68
C SER A 128 -3.24 -5.17 -1.63
N ARG A 129 -2.60 -4.10 -1.14
CA ARG A 129 -1.78 -3.19 -1.96
C ARG A 129 -0.36 -3.06 -1.40
N PHE A 130 0.59 -3.26 -2.29
CA PHE A 130 2.01 -2.97 -2.14
C PHE A 130 2.28 -1.56 -2.66
N SER A 131 3.08 -0.78 -1.94
CA SER A 131 3.52 0.55 -2.37
C SER A 131 5.04 0.67 -2.25
N VAL A 132 5.67 1.27 -3.25
CA VAL A 132 7.10 1.62 -3.20
C VAL A 132 7.23 3.10 -3.49
N GLU A 133 8.04 3.80 -2.70
CA GLU A 133 8.31 5.22 -2.85
C GLU A 133 9.81 5.47 -2.83
N TRP A 134 10.28 6.26 -3.79
CA TRP A 134 11.66 6.70 -3.88
C TRP A 134 11.70 8.17 -4.33
N GLN A 135 12.48 9.00 -3.62
CA GLN A 135 12.58 10.45 -3.85
C GLN A 135 11.22 11.18 -3.97
N GLY A 136 10.19 10.70 -3.26
CA GLY A 136 8.83 11.27 -3.28
C GLY A 136 7.97 10.87 -4.48
N VAL A 137 8.48 10.02 -5.37
CA VAL A 137 7.70 9.35 -6.42
C VAL A 137 7.31 7.97 -5.91
N GLY A 138 6.00 7.72 -5.84
CA GLY A 138 5.45 6.46 -5.33
C GLY A 138 4.62 5.73 -6.38
N ASP A 139 4.81 4.41 -6.46
CA ASP A 139 3.98 3.50 -7.23
C ASP A 139 3.23 2.53 -6.31
N THR A 140 2.06 2.06 -6.74
CA THR A 140 1.25 1.10 -5.99
C THR A 140 0.67 0.01 -6.89
N MET A 141 0.71 -1.22 -6.42
CA MET A 141 0.14 -2.39 -7.11
C MET A 141 -0.48 -3.37 -6.14
N ASP A 142 -1.12 -4.41 -6.64
CA ASP A 142 -1.66 -5.45 -5.77
C ASP A 142 -0.53 -6.28 -5.17
N ALA A 143 -0.60 -6.58 -3.88
CA ALA A 143 0.48 -7.29 -3.20
C ALA A 143 0.62 -8.75 -3.67
N SER A 144 -0.47 -9.34 -4.19
CA SER A 144 -0.41 -10.65 -4.85
C SER A 144 0.32 -10.60 -6.18
N GLU A 145 0.06 -9.56 -6.97
CA GLU A 145 0.76 -9.35 -8.23
C GLU A 145 2.25 -9.10 -7.99
N ALA A 146 2.60 -8.32 -6.96
CA ALA A 146 3.99 -8.09 -6.56
C ALA A 146 4.71 -9.38 -6.12
N GLU A 147 4.01 -10.27 -5.40
CA GLU A 147 4.56 -11.57 -4.96
C GLU A 147 4.72 -12.54 -6.14
N GLU A 148 3.76 -12.57 -7.08
CA GLU A 148 3.78 -13.43 -8.26
C GLU A 148 4.85 -13.00 -9.29
N ASN A 149 5.11 -11.70 -9.39
CA ASN A 149 6.02 -11.12 -10.40
C ASN A 149 7.29 -10.54 -9.79
N LEU A 150 7.70 -11.06 -8.63
CA LEU A 150 8.73 -10.44 -7.81
C LEU A 150 10.09 -10.28 -8.51
N ASP A 151 10.46 -11.21 -9.39
CA ASP A 151 11.69 -11.11 -10.20
C ASP A 151 11.64 -9.94 -11.19
N ALA A 152 10.51 -9.82 -11.91
CA ALA A 152 10.31 -8.75 -12.89
C ALA A 152 10.21 -7.39 -12.21
N LEU A 153 9.51 -7.34 -11.08
CA LEU A 153 9.39 -6.17 -10.23
C LEU A 153 10.76 -5.72 -9.71
N ALA A 154 11.55 -6.63 -9.15
CA ALA A 154 12.89 -6.34 -8.66
C ALA A 154 13.76 -5.75 -9.77
N LYS A 155 13.73 -6.33 -10.96
CA LYS A 155 14.49 -5.85 -12.12
C LYS A 155 14.06 -4.45 -12.58
N GLY A 156 12.75 -4.20 -12.65
CA GLY A 156 12.21 -2.90 -13.05
C GLY A 156 12.60 -1.80 -12.05
N LEU A 157 12.36 -2.04 -10.77
CA LEU A 157 12.71 -1.12 -9.68
C LEU A 157 14.22 -0.92 -9.56
N TYR A 158 15.03 -1.95 -9.83
CA TYR A 158 16.48 -1.82 -9.82
C TYR A 158 16.95 -0.81 -10.88
N ALA A 159 16.46 -0.97 -12.12
CA ALA A 159 16.81 -0.07 -13.22
C ALA A 159 16.37 1.37 -12.93
N GLU A 160 15.22 1.55 -12.29
CA GLU A 160 14.73 2.87 -11.90
C GLU A 160 15.60 3.51 -10.82
N PHE A 161 15.80 2.83 -9.70
CA PHE A 161 16.46 3.41 -8.52
C PHE A 161 17.98 3.48 -8.65
N PHE A 162 18.61 2.42 -9.15
CA PHE A 162 20.07 2.29 -9.14
C PHE A 162 20.72 2.64 -10.48
N ASP A 163 20.07 2.39 -11.62
CA ASP A 163 20.66 2.74 -12.92
C ASP A 163 20.30 4.17 -13.37
N ILE A 164 19.02 4.54 -13.34
CA ILE A 164 18.55 5.86 -13.81
C ILE A 164 18.73 6.93 -12.72
N GLY A 165 18.41 6.58 -11.47
CA GLY A 165 18.53 7.50 -10.34
C GLY A 165 19.96 8.00 -10.11
N THR A 166 20.94 7.10 -10.12
CA THR A 166 22.34 7.46 -9.91
C THR A 166 22.94 8.27 -11.06
N ALA A 167 22.43 8.09 -12.29
CA ALA A 167 22.87 8.85 -13.46
C ALA A 167 22.43 10.32 -13.38
N THR A 168 21.23 10.57 -12.84
CA THR A 168 20.67 11.93 -12.71
C THR A 168 21.35 12.72 -11.58
N GLN A 169 21.82 12.03 -10.53
CA GLN A 169 22.43 12.66 -9.34
C GLN A 169 23.92 13.01 -9.53
N ARG A 170 24.58 12.42 -10.54
CA ARG A 170 25.98 12.72 -10.92
C ARG A 170 26.12 13.79 -12.02
N ALA A 171 25.01 14.23 -12.61
CA ALA A 171 24.98 15.26 -13.67
C ALA A 171 24.78 16.66 -13.07
#